data_AF-A0A672F9N4-F1
#
_entry.id   AF-A0A672F9N4-F1
#
_cell.length_a   1.000
_cell.length_b   1.000
_cell.length_c   1.000
_cell.angle_alpha   90.00
_cell.angle_beta   90.00
_cell.angle_gamma   90.00
#
_symmetry.space_group_name_H-M   'P 1'
#
loop_
_entity.id
_entity.type
_entity.pdbx_description
1 polymer ?
#
loop_
_entity_poly.entity_id
_entity_poly.type
_entity_poly.pdbx_seq_one_letter_code
_entity_poly.pdbx_strand_id
1 'polypeptide(L)'
;CWWLPSLEPGSPLICYQSLSPVLMCDAGRETCVYPIPEPHELFQASQMKFEDFQKDLNRLRKDLRACTSEVEKVCKVSDEENLQPFKDKMEEFLAQAKRELEALEAQLSSTHKVFLELSVFFSVKAKGGEKEVSPHTFFSVWHEFSSDFKDQWKKENKAILTERLKAAEESFRQAKEKASYSVKPKHASGIVSPAFTAVHEEDSTPESRTAP
;
A
#
# COMPACT_ATOMS: atom_id res chain seq x y z
N CYS A 1 17.21 11.97 17.09
CA CYS A 1 17.39 10.50 17.15
C CYS A 1 17.26 9.87 15.76
N TRP A 2 18.17 10.21 14.85
CA TRP A 2 18.45 9.43 13.64
C TRP A 2 19.91 9.00 13.79
N TRP A 3 20.15 8.01 14.63
CA TRP A 3 21.48 7.51 14.96
C TRP A 3 21.49 6.00 14.78
N LEU A 4 22.34 5.52 13.89
CA LEU A 4 23.41 4.63 14.30
C LEU A 4 24.72 5.11 13.66
N PRO A 5 25.79 5.33 14.41
CA PRO A 5 27.13 5.53 13.86
C PRO A 5 27.79 4.18 13.60
N SER A 6 28.72 4.20 12.65
CA SER A 6 29.64 3.12 12.31
C SER A 6 29.11 2.18 11.21
N LEU A 7 29.15 2.70 9.98
CA LEU A 7 29.16 1.89 8.76
C LEU A 7 30.48 2.14 8.04
N GLU A 8 31.14 1.05 7.65
CA GLU A 8 32.38 1.04 6.86
C GLU A 8 32.26 1.95 5.62
N PRO A 9 33.35 2.64 5.21
CA PRO A 9 33.34 3.52 4.06
C PRO A 9 33.05 2.72 2.78
N GLY A 10 31.83 2.85 2.26
CA GLY A 10 31.34 2.17 1.05
C GLY A 10 29.96 1.52 1.18
N SER A 11 29.40 1.44 2.39
CA SER A 11 28.06 0.91 2.61
C SER A 11 27.00 2.03 2.49
N PRO A 12 25.93 1.88 1.68
CA PRO A 12 24.82 2.83 1.67
C PRO A 12 24.26 2.98 3.10
N LEU A 13 23.99 4.22 3.54
CA LEU A 13 23.57 4.59 4.90
C LEU A 13 22.31 3.85 5.42
N ILE A 14 21.64 3.11 4.56
CA ILE A 14 20.56 2.17 4.85
C ILE A 14 21.15 0.77 5.02
N CYS A 15 21.78 0.50 6.17
CA CYS A 15 22.05 -0.88 6.57
C CYS A 15 20.71 -1.52 7.00
N TYR A 16 20.13 -2.29 6.09
CA TYR A 16 18.85 -2.98 6.14
C TYR A 16 18.64 -3.97 7.30
N GLN A 17 19.59 -4.11 8.22
CA GLN A 17 19.54 -5.10 9.30
C GLN A 17 18.66 -4.69 10.50
N SER A 18 18.09 -3.48 10.48
CA SER A 18 17.24 -2.96 11.58
C SER A 18 15.80 -2.65 11.18
N LEU A 19 15.40 -2.84 9.91
CA LEU A 19 14.00 -2.74 9.51
C LEU A 19 13.29 -3.99 10.04
N SER A 20 12.57 -3.79 11.14
CA SER A 20 11.73 -4.76 11.86
C SER A 20 11.16 -5.88 10.97
N PRO A 21 11.10 -7.15 11.44
CA PRO A 21 10.47 -8.27 10.72
C PRO A 21 9.09 -7.96 10.13
N VAL A 22 8.37 -6.99 10.72
CA VAL A 22 7.04 -6.53 10.28
C VAL A 22 7.04 -5.93 8.87
N LEU A 23 8.13 -5.28 8.44
CA LEU A 23 8.26 -4.69 7.09
C LEU A 23 8.67 -5.73 6.02
N MET A 24 9.13 -6.90 6.43
CA MET A 24 9.62 -7.97 5.56
C MET A 24 8.81 -9.28 5.65
N CYS A 25 7.71 -9.33 6.40
CA CYS A 25 6.88 -10.53 6.52
C CYS A 25 6.47 -11.11 5.15
N ASP A 26 6.30 -10.25 4.14
CA ASP A 26 5.94 -10.60 2.76
C ASP A 26 7.08 -10.44 1.75
N ALA A 27 8.31 -10.16 2.20
CA ALA A 27 9.42 -9.90 1.29
C ALA A 27 9.66 -11.08 0.33
N GLY A 28 9.74 -10.76 -0.96
CA GLY A 28 9.84 -11.77 -2.03
C GLY A 28 8.59 -12.62 -2.27
N ARG A 29 7.40 -12.21 -1.77
CA ARG A 29 6.09 -12.74 -2.18
C ARG A 29 5.41 -11.76 -3.14
N GLU A 30 4.51 -12.26 -3.99
CA GLU A 30 3.70 -11.41 -4.89
C GLU A 30 2.76 -10.45 -4.13
N THR A 31 2.50 -10.73 -2.86
CA THR A 31 1.68 -9.91 -1.94
C THR A 31 2.45 -8.77 -1.26
N CYS A 32 3.74 -8.59 -1.55
CA CYS A 32 4.54 -7.55 -0.89
C CYS A 32 4.10 -6.15 -1.34
N VAL A 33 3.63 -5.33 -0.39
CA VAL A 33 3.18 -3.95 -0.63
C VAL A 33 4.25 -2.96 -0.15
N TYR A 34 4.43 -1.89 -0.91
CA TYR A 34 5.35 -0.82 -0.55
C TYR A 34 4.92 -0.18 0.79
N PRO A 35 5.80 -0.10 1.80
CA PRO A 35 5.33 0.07 3.18
C PRO A 35 5.26 1.51 3.69
N ILE A 36 5.64 2.48 2.87
CA ILE A 36 5.57 3.91 3.20
C ILE A 36 4.79 4.64 2.09
N PRO A 37 4.35 5.90 2.30
CA PRO A 37 3.58 6.63 1.30
C PRO A 37 4.28 6.67 -0.06
N GLU A 38 3.48 6.52 -1.11
CA GLU A 38 3.99 6.42 -2.47
C GLU A 38 4.68 7.72 -2.88
N PRO A 39 5.82 7.67 -3.61
CA PRO A 39 6.54 8.89 -3.98
C PRO A 39 5.66 9.90 -4.72
N HIS A 40 4.69 9.44 -5.52
CA HIS A 40 3.79 10.33 -6.24
C HIS A 40 2.83 11.09 -5.30
N GLU A 41 2.40 10.49 -4.18
CA GLU A 41 1.52 11.14 -3.20
C GLU A 41 2.29 12.21 -2.45
N LEU A 42 3.54 11.90 -2.06
CA LEU A 42 4.45 12.85 -1.42
C LEU A 42 4.78 14.01 -2.35
N PHE A 43 5.01 13.72 -3.64
CA PHE A 43 5.20 14.77 -4.64
C PHE A 43 3.96 15.66 -4.73
N GLN A 44 2.76 15.10 -4.84
CA GLN A 44 1.52 15.88 -4.87
C GLN A 44 1.35 16.75 -3.62
N ALA A 45 1.57 16.19 -2.43
CA ALA A 45 1.50 16.91 -1.16
C ALA A 45 2.54 18.06 -1.11
N SER A 46 3.72 17.87 -1.68
CA SER A 46 4.75 18.92 -1.76
C SER A 46 4.36 20.12 -2.62
N GLN A 47 3.41 19.94 -3.54
CA GLN A 47 2.91 21.00 -4.43
C GLN A 47 1.73 21.77 -3.82
N MET A 48 1.17 21.30 -2.70
CA MET A 48 0.04 21.93 -2.02
C MET A 48 0.48 23.13 -1.19
N LYS A 49 -0.43 24.10 -1.03
CA LYS A 49 -0.22 25.33 -0.24
C LYS A 49 -1.44 25.63 0.60
N PHE A 50 -1.27 25.71 1.92
CA PHE A 50 -2.36 26.04 2.85
C PHE A 50 -2.97 27.41 2.56
N GLU A 51 -2.17 28.35 2.08
CA GLU A 51 -2.59 29.70 1.73
C GLU A 51 -3.60 29.72 0.57
N ASP A 52 -3.44 28.82 -0.39
CA ASP A 52 -4.34 28.77 -1.54
C ASP A 52 -5.70 28.20 -1.14
N PHE A 53 -5.74 27.14 -0.33
CA PHE A 53 -6.97 26.65 0.26
C PHE A 53 -7.65 27.69 1.15
N GLN A 54 -6.89 28.45 1.93
CA GLN A 54 -7.44 29.52 2.76
C GLN A 54 -8.09 30.63 1.92
N LYS A 55 -7.49 30.99 0.78
CA LYS A 55 -8.07 31.95 -0.18
C LYS A 55 -9.36 31.41 -0.79
N ASP A 56 -9.38 30.14 -1.18
CA ASP A 56 -10.56 29.50 -1.79
C ASP A 56 -11.72 29.44 -0.80
N LEU A 57 -11.48 29.06 0.46
CA LEU A 57 -12.52 29.08 1.50
C LEU A 57 -13.01 30.50 1.80
N ASN A 58 -12.10 31.49 1.79
CA ASN A 58 -12.49 32.89 1.96
C ASN A 58 -13.35 33.40 0.81
N ARG A 59 -13.09 32.95 -0.41
CA ARG A 59 -13.92 33.24 -1.58
C ARG A 59 -15.28 32.57 -1.45
N LEU A 60 -15.32 31.26 -1.15
CA LEU A 60 -16.55 30.51 -0.97
C LEU A 60 -17.46 31.15 0.10
N ARG A 61 -16.87 31.61 1.21
CA ARG A 61 -17.61 32.33 2.26
C ARG A 61 -18.21 33.65 1.76
N LYS A 62 -17.51 34.40 0.90
CA LYS A 62 -18.03 35.64 0.30
C LYS A 62 -19.17 35.34 -0.67
N ASP A 63 -19.01 34.34 -1.52
CA ASP A 63 -20.01 33.92 -2.50
C ASP A 63 -21.28 33.43 -1.80
N LEU A 64 -21.14 32.66 -0.71
CA LEU A 64 -22.28 32.20 0.10
C LEU A 64 -23.03 33.34 0.80
N ARG A 65 -22.31 34.36 1.30
CA ARG A 65 -22.95 35.57 1.85
C ARG A 65 -23.70 36.36 0.79
N ALA A 66 -23.12 36.51 -0.40
CA ALA A 66 -23.79 37.17 -1.52
C ALA A 66 -25.08 36.41 -1.91
N CYS A 67 -25.00 35.08 -2.04
CA CYS A 67 -26.15 34.23 -2.30
C CYS A 67 -27.24 34.37 -1.23
N THR A 68 -26.86 34.36 0.06
CA THR A 68 -27.79 34.57 1.18
C THR A 68 -28.52 35.92 1.04
N SER A 69 -27.79 36.99 0.75
CA SER A 69 -28.38 38.33 0.54
C SER A 69 -29.35 38.36 -0.65
N GLU A 70 -29.04 37.68 -1.75
CA GLU A 70 -29.95 37.62 -2.90
C GLU A 70 -31.22 36.82 -2.59
N VAL A 71 -31.11 35.70 -1.89
CA VAL A 71 -32.27 34.93 -1.42
C VAL A 71 -33.16 35.79 -0.52
N GLU A 72 -32.58 36.51 0.43
CA GLU A 72 -33.33 37.42 1.29
C GLU A 72 -34.05 38.51 0.49
N LYS A 73 -33.45 39.05 -0.57
CA LYS A 73 -34.10 40.05 -1.43
C LYS A 73 -35.28 39.45 -2.18
N VAL A 74 -35.12 38.27 -2.77
CA VAL A 74 -36.20 37.57 -3.46
C VAL A 74 -37.36 37.32 -2.50
N CYS A 75 -37.08 36.81 -1.30
CA CYS A 75 -38.11 36.57 -0.29
C CYS A 75 -38.79 37.85 0.23
N LYS A 76 -38.11 39.01 0.20
CA LYS A 76 -38.69 40.29 0.64
C LYS A 76 -39.58 40.94 -0.43
N VAL A 77 -39.30 40.71 -1.71
CA VAL A 77 -40.01 41.35 -2.83
C VAL A 77 -41.21 40.51 -3.30
N SER A 78 -41.19 39.20 -3.07
CA SER A 78 -42.28 38.29 -3.44
C SER A 78 -43.45 38.32 -2.47
N ASP A 79 -44.67 38.17 -3.01
CA ASP A 79 -45.88 37.94 -2.21
C ASP A 79 -45.84 36.55 -1.55
N GLU A 80 -46.45 36.42 -0.37
CA GLU A 80 -46.44 35.19 0.43
C GLU A 80 -46.95 33.96 -0.34
N GLU A 81 -47.99 34.14 -1.18
CA GLU A 81 -48.58 33.08 -2.01
C GLU A 81 -47.61 32.54 -3.07
N ASN A 82 -46.56 33.29 -3.41
CA ASN A 82 -45.58 32.97 -4.45
C ASN A 82 -44.19 32.62 -3.89
N LEU A 83 -44.00 32.62 -2.57
CA LEU A 83 -42.69 32.36 -1.96
C LEU A 83 -42.23 30.92 -2.11
N GLN A 84 -43.19 29.99 -2.08
CA GLN A 84 -42.89 28.57 -2.13
C GLN A 84 -42.99 28.03 -3.55
N PRO A 85 -42.08 27.11 -3.95
CA PRO A 85 -41.13 26.37 -3.11
C PRO A 85 -39.72 26.98 -3.01
N PHE A 86 -39.53 28.20 -3.53
CA PHE A 86 -38.20 28.82 -3.63
C PHE A 86 -37.55 29.00 -2.26
N LYS A 87 -38.29 29.59 -1.31
CA LYS A 87 -37.78 29.89 0.02
C LYS A 87 -37.32 28.63 0.74
N ASP A 88 -38.16 27.59 0.82
CA ASP A 88 -37.80 26.36 1.54
C ASP A 88 -36.57 25.67 0.94
N LYS A 89 -36.53 25.56 -0.39
CA LYS A 89 -35.38 24.94 -1.09
C LYS A 89 -34.10 25.74 -0.91
N MET A 90 -34.17 27.07 -0.95
CA MET A 90 -33.00 27.91 -0.77
C MET A 90 -32.54 27.95 0.69
N GLU A 91 -33.45 27.90 1.66
CA GLU A 91 -33.09 27.79 3.08
C GLU A 91 -32.37 26.47 3.37
N GLU A 92 -32.87 25.34 2.84
CA GLU A 92 -32.20 24.04 2.94
C GLU A 92 -30.81 24.07 2.30
N PHE A 93 -30.71 24.57 1.06
CA PHE A 93 -29.45 24.70 0.35
C PHE A 93 -28.44 25.56 1.13
N LEU A 94 -28.85 26.74 1.60
CA LEU A 94 -27.98 27.66 2.34
C LEU A 94 -27.56 27.06 3.68
N ALA A 95 -28.43 26.34 4.38
CA ALA A 95 -28.10 25.64 5.61
C ALA A 95 -27.05 24.54 5.35
N GLN A 96 -27.23 23.75 4.30
CA GLN A 96 -26.25 22.72 3.92
C GLN A 96 -24.90 23.32 3.53
N ALA A 97 -24.89 24.34 2.67
CA ALA A 97 -23.66 24.99 2.22
C ALA A 97 -22.87 25.64 3.37
N LYS A 98 -23.55 26.22 4.37
CA LYS A 98 -22.91 26.75 5.58
C LYS A 98 -22.24 25.64 6.39
N ARG A 99 -22.93 24.52 6.61
CA ARG A 99 -22.37 23.36 7.34
C ARG A 99 -21.14 22.79 6.65
N GLU A 100 -21.19 22.65 5.32
CA GLU A 100 -20.05 22.14 4.54
C GLU A 100 -18.86 23.10 4.56
N LEU A 101 -19.11 24.41 4.44
CA LEU A 101 -18.05 25.42 4.54
C LEU A 101 -17.37 25.38 5.92
N GLU A 102 -18.14 25.30 7.00
CA GLU A 102 -17.62 25.17 8.37
C GLU A 102 -16.81 23.88 8.55
N ALA A 103 -17.29 22.76 7.99
CA ALA A 103 -16.58 21.48 8.04
C ALA A 103 -15.24 21.54 7.28
N LEU A 104 -15.21 22.15 6.09
CA LEU A 104 -13.98 22.34 5.31
C LEU A 104 -12.98 23.26 6.02
N GLU A 105 -13.45 24.33 6.65
CA GLU A 105 -12.62 25.24 7.45
C GLU A 105 -12.00 24.52 8.66
N ALA A 106 -12.80 23.72 9.37
CA ALA A 106 -12.32 22.90 10.49
C ALA A 106 -11.31 21.84 10.03
N GLN A 107 -11.56 21.17 8.91
CA GLN A 107 -10.66 20.18 8.34
C GLN A 107 -9.33 20.80 7.91
N LEU A 108 -9.35 21.97 7.25
CA LEU A 108 -8.13 22.69 6.86
C LEU A 108 -7.30 23.05 8.10
N SER A 109 -7.94 23.60 9.13
CA SER A 109 -7.28 23.97 10.39
C SER A 109 -6.67 22.76 11.09
N SER A 110 -7.42 21.66 11.22
CA SER A 110 -6.94 20.41 11.83
C SER A 110 -5.78 19.81 11.04
N THR A 111 -5.87 19.79 9.71
CA THR A 111 -4.82 19.25 8.83
C THR A 111 -3.55 20.08 8.96
N HIS A 112 -3.67 21.41 8.96
CA HIS A 112 -2.52 22.29 9.13
C HIS A 112 -1.85 22.08 10.49
N LYS A 113 -2.63 21.94 11.57
CA LYS A 113 -2.11 21.63 12.91
C LYS A 113 -1.32 20.33 12.94
N VAL A 114 -1.90 19.23 12.42
CA VAL A 114 -1.23 17.93 12.35
C VAL A 114 0.05 18.00 11.54
N PHE A 115 0.04 18.74 10.42
CA PHE A 115 1.24 18.95 9.63
C PHE A 115 2.35 19.69 10.40
N LEU A 116 2.01 20.74 11.16
CA LEU A 116 3.00 21.43 11.99
C LEU A 116 3.55 20.53 13.10
N GLU A 117 2.70 19.75 13.77
CA GLU A 117 3.13 18.75 14.77
C GLU A 117 4.08 17.72 14.14
N LEU A 118 3.78 17.26 12.92
CA LEU A 118 4.64 16.37 12.15
C LEU A 118 6.01 16.99 11.85
N SER A 119 6.02 18.27 11.45
CA SER A 119 7.27 19.00 11.18
C SER A 119 8.16 19.11 12.44
N VAL A 120 7.54 19.33 13.60
CA VAL A 120 8.22 19.35 14.91
C VAL A 120 8.74 17.97 15.27
N PHE A 121 7.93 16.93 15.12
CA PHE A 121 8.30 15.55 15.40
C PHE A 121 9.57 15.13 14.64
N PHE A 122 9.65 15.49 13.36
CA PHE A 122 10.83 15.22 12.52
C PHE A 122 11.92 16.30 12.60
N SER A 123 11.76 17.30 13.46
CA SER A 123 12.73 18.40 13.65
C SER A 123 13.04 19.18 12.35
N VAL A 124 12.08 19.24 11.44
CA VAL A 124 12.18 20.01 10.19
C VAL A 124 12.01 21.49 10.53
N LYS A 125 12.93 22.31 10.05
CA LYS A 125 12.90 23.77 10.25
C LYS A 125 12.50 24.47 8.96
N ALA A 126 11.77 25.58 9.12
CA ALA A 126 11.43 26.45 8.02
C ALA A 126 12.70 26.97 7.32
N LYS A 127 12.66 27.07 5.98
CA LYS A 127 13.79 27.62 5.21
C LYS A 127 13.81 29.15 5.33
N GLY A 128 14.95 29.77 5.01
CA GLY A 128 15.10 31.22 5.11
C GLY A 128 14.03 31.97 4.30
N GLY A 129 13.22 32.78 4.99
CA GLY A 129 12.09 33.52 4.40
C GLY A 129 10.71 32.90 4.62
N GLU A 130 10.63 31.66 5.12
CA GLU A 130 9.38 31.02 5.50
C GLU A 130 9.05 31.32 6.98
N LYS A 131 7.80 31.68 7.27
CA LYS A 131 7.32 31.90 8.64
C LYS A 131 7.13 30.56 9.40
N GLU A 132 6.62 29.56 8.68
CA GLU A 132 6.32 28.21 9.14
C GLU A 132 6.82 27.23 8.06
N VAL A 133 7.07 25.97 8.45
CA VAL A 133 7.51 24.93 7.48
C VAL A 133 6.44 24.81 6.39
N SER A 134 6.82 24.86 5.12
CA SER A 134 5.86 24.62 4.03
C SER A 134 5.69 23.13 3.74
N PRO A 135 4.53 22.69 3.21
CA PRO A 135 4.37 21.33 2.68
C PRO A 135 5.49 20.94 1.72
N HIS A 136 5.91 21.88 0.86
CA HIS A 136 7.05 21.68 -0.04
C HIS A 136 8.34 21.34 0.73
N THR A 137 8.74 22.17 1.70
CA THR A 137 9.96 21.97 2.50
C THR A 137 9.98 20.61 3.21
N PHE A 138 8.84 20.10 3.66
CA PHE A 138 8.74 18.81 4.32
C PHE A 138 8.67 17.65 3.31
N PHE A 139 7.68 17.68 2.40
CA PHE A 139 7.37 16.55 1.54
C PHE A 139 8.34 16.38 0.37
N SER A 140 9.09 17.39 -0.06
CA SER A 140 10.12 17.20 -1.08
C SER A 140 11.22 16.25 -0.61
N VAL A 141 11.65 16.38 0.65
CA VAL A 141 12.66 15.51 1.27
C VAL A 141 12.11 14.09 1.42
N TRP A 142 10.86 13.95 1.86
CA TRP A 142 10.22 12.64 1.97
C TRP A 142 9.98 11.99 0.61
N HIS A 143 9.65 12.77 -0.42
CA HIS A 143 9.50 12.29 -1.79
C HIS A 143 10.82 11.72 -2.31
N GLU A 144 11.94 12.42 -2.14
CA GLU A 144 13.27 11.94 -2.51
C GLU A 144 13.61 10.66 -1.76
N PHE A 145 13.46 10.66 -0.43
CA PHE A 145 13.69 9.47 0.40
C PHE A 145 12.83 8.27 -0.01
N SER A 146 11.53 8.47 -0.23
CA SER A 146 10.61 7.41 -0.63
C SER A 146 10.94 6.90 -2.04
N SER A 147 11.37 7.76 -2.95
CA SER A 147 11.78 7.34 -4.30
C SER A 147 12.97 6.38 -4.24
N ASP A 148 14.03 6.77 -3.52
CA ASP A 148 15.23 5.96 -3.35
C ASP A 148 14.91 4.66 -2.59
N PHE A 149 14.12 4.76 -1.53
CA PHE A 149 13.71 3.59 -0.74
C PHE A 149 12.89 2.61 -1.58
N LYS A 150 11.99 3.10 -2.45
CA LYS A 150 11.18 2.25 -3.32
C LYS A 150 12.02 1.49 -4.33
N ASP A 151 13.02 2.13 -4.93
CA ASP A 151 13.89 1.47 -5.90
C ASP A 151 14.75 0.39 -5.24
N GLN A 152 15.29 0.67 -4.05
CA GLN A 152 16.02 -0.33 -3.30
C GLN A 152 15.09 -1.45 -2.80
N TRP A 153 13.89 -1.15 -2.31
CA TRP A 153 12.90 -2.14 -1.88
C TRP A 153 12.50 -3.08 -3.02
N LYS A 154 12.31 -2.58 -4.26
CA LYS A 154 12.05 -3.43 -5.44
C LYS A 154 13.23 -4.35 -5.74
N LYS A 155 14.46 -3.82 -5.67
CA LYS A 155 15.69 -4.58 -5.93
C LYS A 155 15.86 -5.71 -4.92
N GLU A 156 15.68 -5.42 -3.63
CA GLU A 156 15.75 -6.41 -2.56
C GLU A 156 14.65 -7.47 -2.68
N ASN A 157 13.41 -7.07 -2.95
CA ASN A 157 12.32 -8.04 -3.16
C ASN A 157 12.59 -8.98 -4.33
N LYS A 158 13.13 -8.46 -5.43
CA LYS A 158 13.53 -9.28 -6.58
C LYS A 158 14.69 -10.22 -6.23
N ALA A 159 15.67 -9.76 -5.46
CA ALA A 159 16.79 -10.58 -5.01
C ALA A 159 16.30 -11.76 -4.16
N ILE A 160 15.44 -11.48 -3.16
CA ILE A 160 14.85 -12.49 -2.29
C ILE A 160 14.01 -13.49 -3.10
N LEU A 161 13.16 -13.02 -4.02
CA LEU A 161 12.37 -13.90 -4.89
C LEU A 161 13.27 -14.81 -5.72
N THR A 162 14.35 -14.25 -6.29
CA THR A 162 15.33 -15.00 -7.10
C THR A 162 16.06 -16.06 -6.26
N GLU A 163 16.46 -15.73 -5.04
CA GLU A 163 17.10 -16.67 -4.12
C GLU A 163 16.16 -17.81 -3.73
N ARG A 164 14.89 -17.51 -3.42
CA ARG A 164 13.88 -18.51 -3.10
C ARG A 164 13.60 -19.45 -4.27
N LEU A 165 13.55 -18.91 -5.50
CA LEU A 165 13.39 -19.73 -6.71
C LEU A 165 14.57 -20.70 -6.88
N LYS A 166 15.81 -20.21 -6.77
CA LYS A 166 17.01 -21.06 -6.86
C LYS A 166 17.03 -22.15 -5.78
N ALA A 167 16.68 -21.80 -4.54
CA ALA A 167 16.61 -22.77 -3.45
C ALA A 167 15.55 -23.87 -3.70
N ALA A 168 14.41 -23.51 -4.28
CA ALA A 168 13.37 -24.46 -4.66
C ALA A 168 13.81 -25.38 -5.82
N GLU A 169 14.44 -24.83 -6.86
CA GLU A 169 14.98 -25.60 -7.98
C GLU A 169 16.04 -26.60 -7.52
N GLU A 170 16.95 -26.17 -6.64
CA GLU A 170 17.98 -27.05 -6.08
C GLU A 170 17.37 -28.15 -5.20
N SER A 171 16.37 -27.81 -4.38
CA SER A 171 15.62 -28.80 -3.59
C SER A 171 14.96 -29.86 -4.47
N PHE A 172 14.38 -29.46 -5.61
CA PHE A 172 13.79 -30.38 -6.57
C PHE A 172 14.83 -31.28 -7.26
N ARG A 173 15.96 -30.71 -7.69
CA ARG A 173 17.08 -31.48 -8.29
C ARG A 173 17.59 -32.54 -7.31
N GLN A 174 17.85 -32.16 -6.06
CA GLN A 174 18.30 -33.10 -5.02
C GLN A 174 17.27 -34.20 -4.75
N ALA A 175 15.97 -33.88 -4.74
CA ALA A 175 14.92 -34.87 -4.56
C ALA A 175 14.87 -35.88 -5.72
N LYS A 176 15.04 -35.42 -6.98
CA LYS A 176 15.08 -36.28 -8.17
C LYS A 176 16.29 -37.21 -8.19
N GLU A 177 17.47 -36.71 -7.82
CA GLU A 177 18.71 -37.51 -7.72
C GLU A 177 18.67 -38.53 -6.58
N LYS A 178 18.06 -38.19 -5.44
CA LYS A 178 17.86 -39.14 -4.32
C LYS A 178 16.84 -40.23 -4.67
N ALA A 179 15.82 -39.93 -5.46
CA ALA A 179 14.83 -40.90 -5.90
C ALA A 179 15.38 -41.91 -6.92
N SER A 180 16.31 -41.52 -7.80
CA SER A 180 16.92 -42.42 -8.78
C SER A 180 17.90 -43.43 -8.18
N TYR A 181 18.47 -43.16 -6.99
CA TYR A 181 19.40 -44.06 -6.29
C TYR A 181 18.72 -45.10 -5.39
N SER A 182 17.38 -45.11 -5.29
CA SER A 182 16.62 -46.09 -4.50
C SER A 182 16.03 -47.20 -5.39
N VAL A 183 16.88 -48.08 -5.92
CA VAL A 183 16.47 -49.43 -6.35
C VAL A 183 17.39 -50.43 -5.66
N LYS A 184 16.95 -51.00 -4.52
CA LYS A 184 17.51 -52.26 -4.03
C LYS A 184 16.67 -53.40 -4.60
N PRO A 185 17.20 -54.28 -5.46
CA PRO A 185 16.54 -55.55 -5.77
C PRO A 185 16.52 -56.39 -4.48
N LYS A 186 15.34 -56.83 -4.04
CA LYS A 186 15.25 -57.87 -3.00
C LYS A 186 15.74 -59.18 -3.61
N HIS A 187 16.87 -59.68 -3.12
CA HIS A 187 17.38 -61.00 -3.44
C HIS A 187 16.39 -62.05 -2.90
N ALA A 188 15.70 -62.76 -3.78
CA ALA A 188 14.98 -63.97 -3.43
C ALA A 188 15.99 -65.13 -3.37
N SER A 189 16.41 -65.52 -2.16
CA SER A 189 17.05 -66.82 -1.96
C SER A 189 16.00 -67.80 -1.43
N GLY A 190 15.67 -68.77 -2.26
CA GLY A 190 14.63 -69.77 -2.03
C GLY A 190 14.96 -70.75 -0.91
N ILE A 191 13.91 -71.17 -0.21
CA ILE A 191 13.89 -72.40 0.57
C ILE A 191 13.42 -73.50 -0.38
N VAL A 192 14.24 -74.53 -0.55
CA VAL A 192 13.88 -75.77 -1.25
C VAL A 192 12.96 -76.59 -0.32
N SER A 193 11.85 -77.09 -0.84
CA SER A 193 11.06 -78.17 -0.24
C SER A 193 10.63 -79.14 -1.33
N PRO A 194 10.75 -80.47 -1.13
CA PRO A 194 10.51 -81.44 -2.19
C PRO A 194 9.03 -81.85 -2.29
N ALA A 195 8.61 -82.03 -3.54
CA ALA A 195 7.56 -82.93 -4.05
C ALA A 195 6.13 -82.83 -3.48
N PHE A 196 5.20 -82.38 -4.32
CA PHE A 196 3.96 -83.12 -4.59
C PHE A 196 3.42 -82.80 -6.00
N THR A 197 3.04 -83.86 -6.72
CA THR A 197 2.53 -83.92 -8.09
C THR A 197 1.04 -83.61 -8.21
N ALA A 198 0.64 -82.84 -9.24
CA ALA A 198 -0.60 -82.93 -10.05
C ALA A 198 -0.66 -81.65 -10.93
N VAL A 199 -0.43 -81.67 -12.25
CA VAL A 199 -1.26 -82.15 -13.38
C VAL A 199 -2.49 -81.25 -13.62
N HIS A 200 -2.52 -80.70 -14.85
CA HIS A 200 -3.62 -80.03 -15.58
C HIS A 200 -4.00 -78.61 -15.16
N GLU A 201 -4.43 -77.68 -16.03
CA GLU A 201 -4.59 -77.57 -17.50
C GLU A 201 -5.26 -76.19 -17.72
N GLU A 202 -4.84 -75.47 -18.78
CA GLU A 202 -5.57 -74.38 -19.49
C GLU A 202 -6.07 -73.17 -18.67
N ASP A 203 -6.37 -71.99 -19.20
CA ASP A 203 -6.06 -71.21 -20.39
C ASP A 203 -6.79 -69.85 -20.11
N SER A 204 -6.62 -68.87 -20.98
CA SER A 204 -7.52 -67.73 -21.19
C SER A 204 -7.25 -66.46 -20.35
N THR A 205 -6.23 -65.72 -20.80
CA THR A 205 -6.32 -64.27 -21.11
C THR A 205 -7.57 -63.90 -21.94
N PRO A 206 -7.79 -62.63 -22.29
CA PRO A 206 -7.90 -61.40 -21.51
C PRO A 206 -9.16 -60.62 -21.95
N GLU A 207 -9.53 -59.51 -21.32
CA GLU A 207 -10.32 -58.40 -21.92
C GLU A 207 -10.75 -57.48 -20.77
N SER A 208 -10.96 -56.18 -20.92
CA SER A 208 -10.66 -55.15 -21.90
C SER A 208 -11.14 -53.86 -21.23
N ARG A 209 -10.52 -52.71 -21.58
CA ARG A 209 -11.09 -51.35 -21.66
C ARG A 209 -12.15 -50.96 -20.60
N THR A 210 -12.08 -49.82 -19.95
CA THR A 210 -12.23 -48.48 -20.56
C THR A 210 -12.12 -47.44 -19.44
N ALA A 211 -11.70 -46.22 -19.82
CA ALA A 211 -11.50 -44.99 -19.05
C ALA A 211 -12.79 -44.45 -18.35
N PRO A 212 -12.83 -43.26 -17.71
CA PRO A 212 -12.19 -41.98 -18.08
C PRO A 212 -10.96 -41.60 -17.26
#